data_AF-A0A137QI93-F1
#
_entry.id   AF-A0A137QI93-F1
#
_cell.length_a   1.000
_cell.length_b   1.000
_cell.length_c   1.000
_cell.angle_alpha   90.00
_cell.angle_beta   90.00
_cell.angle_gamma   90.00
#
_symmetry.space_group_name_H-M   'P 1'
#
loop_
_entity.id
_entity.type
_entity.pdbx_description
1 polymer ?
#
loop_
_entity_poly.entity_id
_entity_poly.type
_entity_poly.pdbx_seq_one_letter_code
_entity_poly.pdbx_strand_id
1 'polypeptide(L)'
;MSLSHTPTLPWVLPMFVHMQRHLSRYSERLGTVTTTLTIHEAAAAGLTKLQGYFEKTKSCQFNVIATLLHPHLGITWFRKALPDEVEKCKILFEYVFTVYEA
;
A
#
# COMPACT_ATOMS: atom_id res chain seq x y z
N MET A 1 2.03 -10.19 -21.40
CA MET A 1 1.87 -8.84 -21.99
C MET A 1 2.29 -7.83 -20.93
N SER A 2 3.37 -7.09 -21.17
CA SER A 2 3.73 -5.95 -20.32
C SER A 2 2.80 -4.81 -20.70
N LEU A 3 1.93 -4.37 -19.79
CA LEU A 3 1.16 -3.14 -19.95
C LEU A 3 2.10 -1.96 -19.68
N SER A 4 3.11 -1.75 -20.53
CA SER A 4 4.09 -0.67 -20.39
C SER A 4 3.45 0.73 -20.39
N HIS A 5 2.21 0.83 -20.87
CA HIS A 5 1.40 2.05 -20.86
C HIS A 5 0.59 2.26 -19.58
N THR A 6 0.59 1.31 -18.65
CA THR A 6 -0.08 1.45 -17.37
C THR A 6 0.94 1.87 -16.32
N PRO A 7 0.83 3.08 -15.74
CA PRO A 7 1.73 3.49 -14.67
C PRO A 7 1.58 2.52 -13.50
N THR A 8 2.68 1.86 -13.13
CA THR A 8 2.71 0.86 -12.06
C THR A 8 2.93 1.50 -10.69
N LEU A 9 3.59 2.66 -10.65
CA LEU A 9 3.93 3.39 -9.44
C LEU A 9 2.70 3.71 -8.56
N PRO A 10 1.54 4.15 -9.10
CA PRO A 10 0.33 4.38 -8.30
C PRO A 10 -0.20 3.15 -7.58
N TRP A 11 0.10 1.95 -8.10
CA TRP A 11 -0.41 0.69 -7.58
C TRP A 11 0.46 0.10 -6.47
N VAL A 12 1.66 0.64 -6.24
CA VAL A 12 2.58 0.12 -5.23
C VAL A 12 1.92 0.11 -3.85
N LEU A 13 1.41 1.26 -3.36
CA LEU A 13 0.76 1.32 -2.04
C LEU A 13 -0.53 0.49 -1.96
N PRO A 14 -1.46 0.55 -2.93
CA PRO A 14 -2.61 -0.36 -3.01
C PRO A 14 -2.24 -1.84 -2.91
N MET A 15 -1.17 -2.27 -3.58
CA MET A 15 -0.75 -3.66 -3.56
C MET A 15 -0.22 -4.09 -2.21
N PHE A 16 0.52 -3.23 -1.49
CA PHE A 16 0.92 -3.52 -0.11
C PHE A 16 -0.29 -3.70 0.82
N VAL A 17 -1.27 -2.80 0.75
CA VAL A 17 -2.51 -2.90 1.54
C VAL A 17 -3.29 -4.17 1.16
N HIS A 18 -3.33 -4.52 -0.12
CA HIS A 18 -3.98 -5.74 -0.59
C HIS A 18 -3.29 -7.00 -0.06
N MET A 19 -1.96 -7.08 -0.17
CA MET A 19 -1.16 -8.19 0.36
C MET A 19 -1.32 -8.32 1.87
N GLN A 20 -1.30 -7.21 2.61
CA GLN A 20 -1.49 -7.20 4.06
C GLN A 20 -2.84 -7.80 4.43
N ARG A 21 -3.93 -7.37 3.79
CA ARG A 21 -5.28 -7.93 4.01
C ARG A 21 -5.33 -9.42 3.72
N HIS A 22 -4.68 -9.88 2.65
CA HIS A 22 -4.65 -11.29 2.31
C HIS A 22 -3.89 -12.12 3.34
N LEU A 23 -2.69 -11.70 3.72
CA LEU A 23 -1.90 -12.43 4.70
C LEU A 23 -2.58 -12.42 6.09
N SER A 24 -3.17 -11.29 6.51
CA SER A 24 -3.93 -11.21 7.78
C SER A 24 -5.08 -12.21 7.81
N ARG A 25 -5.80 -12.37 6.69
CA ARG A 25 -6.87 -13.38 6.60
C ARG A 25 -6.35 -14.80 6.76
N TYR A 26 -5.14 -15.12 6.31
CA TYR A 26 -4.57 -16.45 6.47
C TYR A 26 -3.97 -16.66 7.86
N SER A 27 -3.42 -15.61 8.49
CA SER A 27 -2.93 -15.69 9.88
C SER A 27 -4.06 -15.72 10.90
N GLU A 28 -5.23 -15.13 10.63
CA GLU A 28 -6.32 -15.12 11.61
C GLU A 28 -7.20 -16.38 11.55
N ARG A 29 -7.12 -17.15 10.45
CA ARG A 29 -7.98 -18.31 10.19
C ARG A 29 -7.42 -19.60 10.79
N LEU A 30 -7.22 -19.60 12.10
CA LEU A 30 -7.00 -20.83 12.88
C LEU A 30 -8.30 -21.64 12.91
N GLY A 31 -8.36 -22.77 12.19
CA GLY A 31 -9.43 -23.76 12.36
C GLY A 31 -10.26 -24.14 11.14
N THR A 32 -10.02 -23.57 9.94
CA THR A 32 -10.58 -24.18 8.71
C THR A 32 -9.70 -25.32 8.24
N VAL A 33 -10.32 -26.49 8.07
CA VAL A 33 -9.78 -27.84 7.75
C VAL A 33 -8.75 -27.89 6.61
N THR A 34 -8.61 -26.83 5.80
CA THR A 34 -7.79 -26.78 4.58
C THR A 34 -6.47 -26.01 4.71
N THR A 35 -6.26 -25.23 5.77
CA THR A 35 -5.01 -24.47 5.98
C THR A 35 -4.11 -25.18 6.97
N THR A 36 -3.01 -25.75 6.48
CA THR A 36 -1.99 -26.38 7.32
C THR A 36 -1.34 -25.35 8.25
N LEU A 37 -0.95 -25.77 9.45
CA LEU A 37 -0.23 -24.93 10.44
C LEU A 37 0.96 -24.17 9.82
N THR A 38 1.62 -24.81 8.85
CA THR A 38 2.73 -24.24 8.07
C THR A 38 2.35 -23.00 7.26
N ILE A 39 1.14 -22.93 6.70
CA ILE A 39 0.68 -21.77 5.92
C ILE A 39 0.39 -20.58 6.84
N HIS A 40 -0.13 -20.86 8.03
CA HIS A 40 -0.38 -19.83 9.04
C HIS A 40 0.94 -19.19 9.52
N GLU A 41 1.92 -20.02 9.89
CA GLU A 41 3.24 -19.53 10.31
C GLU A 41 3.95 -18.76 9.18
N ALA A 42 3.87 -19.26 7.95
CA ALA A 42 4.41 -18.57 6.79
C ALA A 42 3.70 -17.23 6.53
N ALA A 43 2.37 -17.15 6.69
CA ALA A 43 1.61 -15.92 6.54
C ALA A 43 1.98 -14.89 7.61
N ALA A 44 2.15 -15.32 8.86
CA ALA A 44 2.58 -14.46 9.96
C ALA A 44 4.00 -13.89 9.72
N ALA A 45 4.96 -14.74 9.35
CA ALA A 45 6.30 -14.29 8.99
C ALA A 45 6.29 -13.35 7.77
N GLY A 46 5.45 -13.66 6.78
CA GLY A 46 5.21 -12.82 5.62
C GLY A 46 4.68 -11.43 5.98
N LEU A 47 3.72 -11.35 6.91
CA LEU A 47 3.16 -10.08 7.41
C LEU A 47 4.23 -9.20 8.04
N THR A 48 5.04 -9.76 8.93
CA THR A 48 6.13 -9.01 9.59
C THR A 48 7.10 -8.44 8.56
N LYS A 49 7.49 -9.24 7.58
CA LYS A 49 8.39 -8.79 6.50
C LYS A 49 7.72 -7.75 5.60
N LEU A 50 6.44 -7.93 5.28
CA LEU A 50 5.67 -7.01 4.44
C LEU A 50 5.53 -5.63 5.11
N GLN A 51 5.26 -5.58 6.41
CA GLN A 51 5.17 -4.33 7.17
C GLN A 51 6.46 -3.51 7.06
N GLY A 52 7.62 -4.14 7.22
CA GLY A 52 8.91 -3.46 7.09
C GLY A 52 9.15 -2.85 5.71
N TYR A 53 8.74 -3.52 4.63
CA TYR A 53 8.80 -2.96 3.28
C TYR A 53 7.73 -1.90 3.02
N PHE A 54 6.55 -2.07 3.62
CA PHE A 54 5.46 -1.14 3.44
C PHE A 54 5.80 0.23 4.02
N GLU A 55 6.41 0.28 5.21
CA GLU A 55 6.89 1.55 5.80
C GLU A 55 7.90 2.27 4.90
N LYS A 56 8.87 1.55 4.34
CA LYS A 56 9.84 2.10 3.37
C LYS A 56 9.17 2.62 2.09
N THR A 57 8.08 1.97 1.71
CA THR A 57 7.34 2.32 0.49
C THR A 57 6.50 3.57 0.71
N LYS A 58 5.88 3.71 1.89
CA LYS A 58 5.13 4.91 2.31
C LYS A 58 6.03 6.13 2.47
N SER A 59 7.27 5.96 2.94
CA SER A 59 8.21 7.07 3.09
C SER A 59 8.75 7.59 1.75
N CYS A 60 8.60 6.84 0.66
CA CYS A 60 8.98 7.29 -0.67
C CYS A 60 7.90 8.23 -1.23
N GLN A 61 8.23 9.53 -1.33
CA GLN A 61 7.34 10.57 -1.84
C GLN A 61 6.75 10.25 -3.23
N PHE A 62 7.53 9.61 -4.11
CA PHE A 62 7.09 9.30 -5.47
C PHE A 62 5.94 8.29 -5.50
N ASN A 63 5.97 7.30 -4.60
CA ASN A 63 4.86 6.34 -4.47
C ASN A 63 3.59 7.06 -3.99
N VAL A 64 3.73 7.94 -3.00
CA VAL A 64 2.61 8.70 -2.43
C VAL A 64 1.99 9.61 -3.48
N ILE A 65 2.81 10.41 -4.16
CA ILE A 65 2.37 11.35 -5.20
C ILE A 65 1.73 10.61 -6.37
N ALA A 66 2.35 9.53 -6.85
CA ALA A 66 1.79 8.75 -7.95
C ALA A 66 0.44 8.13 -7.61
N THR A 67 0.27 7.60 -6.39
CA THR A 67 -1.02 7.10 -5.92
C THR A 67 -2.04 8.22 -5.77
N LEU A 68 -1.63 9.39 -5.26
CA LEU A 68 -2.49 10.55 -5.05
C LEU A 68 -2.97 11.18 -6.36
N LEU A 69 -2.13 11.20 -7.39
CA LEU A 69 -2.45 11.76 -8.70
C LEU A 69 -3.27 10.80 -9.58
N HIS A 70 -3.44 9.55 -9.16
CA HIS A 70 -4.17 8.57 -9.96
C HIS A 70 -5.69 8.82 -9.92
N PRO A 71 -6.39 8.92 -11.08
CA PRO A 71 -7.79 9.35 -11.15
C PRO A 71 -8.77 8.50 -10.32
N HIS A 72 -8.50 7.20 -10.18
CA HIS A 72 -9.38 6.27 -9.45
C HIS A 72 -8.95 6.00 -8.01
N LEU A 73 -7.77 6.45 -7.58
CA LEU A 73 -7.28 6.23 -6.22
C LEU A 73 -7.40 7.52 -5.44
N GLY A 74 -6.53 8.49 -5.73
CA GLY A 74 -6.59 9.82 -5.17
C GLY A 74 -6.58 9.85 -3.64
N ILE A 75 -6.98 11.01 -3.11
CA ILE A 75 -7.08 11.23 -1.67
C ILE A 75 -8.18 10.35 -1.03
N THR A 76 -9.19 9.94 -1.80
CA THR A 76 -10.28 9.08 -1.33
C THR A 76 -9.78 7.69 -0.98
N TRP A 77 -8.85 7.14 -1.75
CA TRP A 77 -8.19 5.88 -1.41
C TRP A 77 -7.39 5.99 -0.13
N PHE A 78 -6.58 7.04 0.04
CA PHE A 78 -5.81 7.27 1.28
C PHE A 78 -6.71 7.36 2.51
N ARG A 79 -7.82 8.11 2.46
CA ARG A 79 -8.78 8.18 3.57
C ARG A 79 -9.32 6.82 3.99
N LYS A 80 -9.52 5.91 3.02
CA LYS A 80 -10.07 4.58 3.27
C LYS A 80 -9.01 3.57 3.74
N ALA A 81 -7.81 3.64 3.15
CA ALA A 81 -6.78 2.62 3.33
C ALA A 81 -5.71 2.99 4.35
N LEU A 82 -5.36 4.28 4.44
CA LEU A 82 -4.27 4.84 5.24
C LEU A 82 -4.69 6.19 5.86
N PRO A 83 -5.71 6.22 6.74
CA PRO A 83 -6.27 7.45 7.27
C PRO A 83 -5.22 8.31 7.99
N ASP A 84 -4.27 7.69 8.69
CA ASP A 84 -3.21 8.38 9.45
C ASP A 84 -2.19 9.09 8.56
N GLU A 85 -2.12 8.72 7.28
CA GLU A 85 -1.17 9.32 6.32
C GLU A 85 -1.80 10.45 5.50
N VAL A 86 -3.12 10.66 5.59
CA VAL A 86 -3.87 11.61 4.75
C VAL A 86 -3.29 13.02 4.85
N GLU A 87 -3.01 13.48 6.07
CA GLU A 87 -2.53 14.85 6.27
C GLU A 87 -1.11 15.04 5.74
N LYS A 88 -0.23 14.07 5.97
CA LYS A 88 1.13 14.08 5.39
C LYS A 88 1.09 14.08 3.86
N CYS A 89 0.15 13.34 3.26
CA CYS A 89 -0.01 13.30 1.81
C CYS A 89 -0.43 14.66 1.22
N LYS A 90 -1.32 15.40 1.90
CA LYS A 90 -1.72 16.76 1.46
C LYS A 90 -0.55 17.72 1.53
N ILE A 91 0.15 17.77 2.66
CA ILE A 91 1.31 18.64 2.87
C ILE A 91 2.38 18.36 1.81
N LEU A 92 2.66 17.07 1.55
CA LEU A 92 3.61 16.68 0.51
C LEU A 92 3.18 17.17 -0.87
N PHE A 93 1.89 17.02 -1.22
CA PHE A 93 1.38 17.46 -2.51
C PHE A 93 1.46 18.97 -2.68
N GLU A 94 1.05 19.74 -1.67
CA GLU A 94 1.14 21.19 -1.66
C GLU A 94 2.60 21.65 -1.82
N TYR A 95 3.51 21.08 -1.04
CA TYR A 95 4.95 21.36 -1.14
C TYR A 95 5.48 21.10 -2.55
N VAL A 96 5.21 19.93 -3.11
CA VAL A 96 5.67 19.57 -4.46
C VAL A 96 5.05 20.49 -5.50
N PHE A 97 3.76 20.78 -5.41
CA PHE A 97 3.09 21.69 -6.33
C PHE A 97 3.74 23.08 -6.32
N THR A 98 3.95 23.67 -5.13
CA THR A 98 4.64 24.97 -5.00
C THR A 98 6.06 24.96 -5.56
N VAL A 99 6.82 23.88 -5.38
CA VAL A 99 8.20 23.77 -5.88
C VAL A 99 8.27 23.70 -7.41
N TYR A 100 7.31 23.06 -8.06
CA TYR A 100 7.31 22.85 -9.51
C TYR A 100 6.45 23.86 -10.30
N GLU A 101 5.56 24.59 -9.63
CA GLU A 101 4.81 25.70 -10.23
C GLU A 101 5.59 27.02 -10.26
N ALA A 102 6.56 27.19 -9.35
CA ALA A 102 7.46 28.35 -9.27
C ALA A 102 8.57 28.34 -10.33
#